data_AF-A0A0L0UJS3-F1
#
_entry.id   AF-A0A0L0UJS3-F1
#
_cell.length_a   1.000
_cell.length_b   1.000
_cell.length_c   1.000
_cell.angle_alpha   90.00
_cell.angle_beta   90.00
_cell.angle_gamma   90.00
#
_symmetry.space_group_name_H-M   'P 1'
#
loop_
_entity.id
_entity.type
_entity.pdbx_description
1 polymer ?
#
loop_
_entity_poly.entity_id
_entity_poly.type
_entity_poly.pdbx_seq_one_letter_code
_entity_poly.pdbx_strand_id
1 'polypeptide(L)'
;MYEEPYKPIAEHELGYLVDLRSKCVFTIDPLTAKDLDDALSIEYVRGGFYEVGIHISDVSYYLAEDSELDNIVKQRATSVYLANEVIHMLPKSLCMRCSLLPGLDKFTFSIF
;
A
#
# COMPACT_ATOMS: atom_id res chain seq x y z
N MET A 1 -5.67 13.38 -15.03
CA MET A 1 -6.95 12.62 -15.02
C MET A 1 -6.93 11.48 -13.99
N TYR A 2 -6.44 11.72 -12.77
CA TYR A 2 -6.56 10.78 -11.65
C TYR A 2 -6.60 11.60 -10.37
N GLU A 3 -7.67 12.39 -10.21
CA GLU A 3 -7.95 13.14 -9.00
C GLU A 3 -9.26 12.61 -8.44
N GLU A 4 -9.23 11.42 -7.84
CA GLU A 4 -10.13 11.23 -6.71
C GLU A 4 -9.51 12.01 -5.54
N PRO A 5 -10.27 12.87 -4.84
CA PRO A 5 -9.73 13.63 -3.73
C PRO A 5 -9.23 12.65 -2.67
N TYR A 6 -7.97 12.85 -2.25
CA TYR A 6 -7.42 12.15 -1.09
C TYR A 6 -8.38 12.32 0.09
N LYS A 7 -8.90 11.21 0.59
CA LYS A 7 -9.78 11.21 1.76
C LYS A 7 -8.92 10.97 2.99
N PRO A 8 -8.85 11.92 3.93
CA PRO A 8 -8.12 11.71 5.18
C PRO A 8 -8.65 10.48 5.91
N ILE A 9 -7.75 9.70 6.51
CA ILE A 9 -8.10 8.56 7.38
C ILE A 9 -8.88 9.09 8.57
N ALA A 10 -10.05 8.51 8.85
CA ALA A 10 -10.89 8.99 9.94
C ALA A 10 -10.34 8.50 11.29
N GLU A 11 -10.45 9.32 12.34
CA GLU A 11 -9.87 9.01 13.66
C GLU A 11 -10.36 7.69 14.27
N HIS A 12 -11.61 7.29 13.99
CA HIS A 12 -12.15 6.03 14.50
C HIS A 12 -11.48 4.79 13.88
N GLU A 13 -10.86 4.93 12.71
CA GLU A 13 -10.13 3.86 12.03
C GLU A 13 -8.74 3.64 12.64
N LEU A 14 -8.24 4.60 13.43
CA LEU A 14 -6.95 4.52 14.10
C LEU A 14 -6.99 3.69 15.39
N GLY A 15 -8.17 3.38 15.92
CA GLY A 15 -8.32 2.79 17.27
C GLY A 15 -7.66 1.41 17.45
N TYR A 16 -7.41 0.69 16.36
CA TYR A 16 -6.75 -0.62 16.34
C TYR A 16 -5.42 -0.62 15.57
N LEU A 17 -4.98 0.54 15.08
CA LEU A 17 -3.78 0.69 14.27
C LEU A 17 -2.63 1.26 15.10
N VAL A 18 -1.40 0.93 14.68
CA VAL A 18 -0.20 1.61 15.17
C VAL A 18 0.12 2.76 14.22
N ASP A 19 0.15 3.99 14.74
CA ASP A 19 0.51 5.17 13.95
C ASP A 19 2.03 5.24 13.75
N LEU A 20 2.45 5.06 12.50
CA LEU A 20 3.85 5.08 12.09
C LEU A 20 4.21 6.34 11.28
N ARG A 21 3.29 7.31 11.15
CA ARG A 21 3.47 8.48 10.27
C ARG A 21 4.65 9.38 10.67
N SER A 22 5.14 9.27 11.90
CA SER A 22 6.34 9.98 12.37
C SER A 22 7.66 9.26 12.03
N LYS A 23 7.63 8.00 11.57
CA LYS A 23 8.82 7.25 11.18
C LYS A 23 9.25 7.62 9.76
N CYS A 24 10.55 7.47 9.48
CA CYS A 24 11.07 7.56 8.12
C CYS A 24 10.76 6.25 7.38
N VAL A 25 9.67 6.26 6.60
CA VAL A 25 9.24 5.15 5.75
C VAL A 25 9.45 5.54 4.28
N PHE A 26 9.99 4.64 3.48
CA PHE A 26 10.28 4.89 2.06
C PHE A 26 10.10 3.62 1.22
N THR A 27 9.83 3.79 -0.08
CA THR A 27 9.79 2.70 -1.07
C THR A 27 11.03 2.75 -1.96
N ILE A 28 11.36 1.63 -2.62
CA ILE A 28 12.47 1.56 -3.60
C ILE A 28 11.96 0.82 -4.83
N ASP A 29 11.70 1.59 -5.90
CA ASP A 29 11.01 1.08 -7.09
C ASP A 29 11.61 1.62 -8.39
N PRO A 30 11.34 0.99 -9.54
CA PRO A 30 11.62 1.58 -10.84
C PRO A 30 10.98 2.97 -10.99
N LEU A 31 11.64 3.86 -11.73
CA LEU A 31 11.19 5.26 -11.92
C LEU A 31 9.74 5.39 -12.45
N THR A 32 9.26 4.39 -13.19
CA THR A 32 7.93 4.39 -13.81
C THR A 32 6.86 3.69 -12.96
N ALA A 33 7.22 3.10 -11.82
CA ALA A 33 6.29 2.38 -10.96
C ALA A 33 5.26 3.33 -10.35
N LYS A 34 4.02 2.85 -10.24
CA LYS A 34 2.90 3.61 -9.63
C LYS A 34 2.09 2.79 -8.65
N ASP A 35 2.22 1.48 -8.72
CA ASP A 35 1.71 0.42 -7.88
C ASP A 35 2.79 0.02 -6.88
N LEU A 36 2.98 0.85 -5.85
CA LEU A 36 4.00 0.65 -4.82
C LEU A 36 3.37 -0.16 -3.69
N ASP A 37 3.72 -1.44 -3.61
CA ASP A 37 3.07 -2.39 -2.68
C ASP A 37 3.81 -2.49 -1.35
N ASP A 38 5.11 -2.22 -1.32
CA ASP A 38 5.97 -2.34 -0.16
C ASP A 38 6.73 -1.05 0.17
N ALA A 39 6.95 -0.84 1.46
CA ALA A 39 7.81 0.20 2.00
C ALA A 39 8.65 -0.34 3.14
N LEU A 40 9.76 0.34 3.41
CA LEU A 40 10.73 -0.01 4.43
C LEU A 40 10.92 1.14 5.40
N SER A 41 11.20 0.79 6.65
CA SER A 41 11.81 1.69 7.63
C SER A 41 12.98 1.00 8.31
N ILE A 42 13.98 1.79 8.71
CA ILE A 42 15.11 1.29 9.51
C ILE A 42 15.47 2.34 10.54
N GLU A 43 15.53 1.92 11.80
CA GLU A 43 15.88 2.79 12.92
C GLU A 43 16.93 2.11 13.78
N TYR A 44 18.00 2.84 14.09
CA TYR A 44 18.98 2.37 15.06
C TYR A 44 18.35 2.37 16.45
N VAL A 45 18.38 1.22 17.11
CA VAL A 45 17.96 1.08 18.50
C VAL A 45 19.19 0.86 19.39
N ARG A 46 18.99 0.55 20.68
CA ARG A 46 20.10 0.38 21.62
C ARG A 46 20.96 -0.86 21.31
N GLY A 47 22.25 -0.77 21.64
CA GLY A 47 23.14 -1.94 21.72
C GLY A 47 23.61 -2.49 20.37
N GLY A 48 23.65 -1.65 19.32
CA GLY A 48 24.09 -2.11 17.99
C GLY A 48 22.98 -2.77 17.17
N PHE A 49 21.75 -2.82 17.69
CA PHE A 49 20.60 -3.41 17.00
C PHE A 49 19.86 -2.36 16.16
N TYR A 50 19.15 -2.84 15.15
CA TYR A 50 18.25 -2.05 14.33
C TYR A 50 16.87 -2.65 14.38
N GLU A 51 15.85 -1.80 14.42
CA GLU A 51 14.47 -2.18 14.12
C GLU A 51 14.23 -1.95 12.64
N VAL A 52 13.79 -2.99 11.92
CA VAL A 52 13.52 -2.93 10.48
C VAL A 52 12.04 -3.16 10.28
N GLY A 53 11.34 -2.17 9.75
CA GLY A 53 9.94 -2.29 9.38
C GLY A 53 9.79 -2.69 7.91
N ILE A 54 8.97 -3.71 7.65
CA ILE A 54 8.44 -4.02 6.32
C ILE A 54 6.96 -3.68 6.34
N HIS A 55 6.53 -2.79 5.46
CA HIS A 55 5.17 -2.26 5.42
C HIS A 55 4.54 -2.60 4.07
N ILE A 56 3.58 -3.52 4.06
CA ILE A 56 2.88 -3.94 2.85
C ILE A 56 1.55 -3.20 2.78
N SER A 57 1.18 -2.69 1.61
CA SER A 57 -0.11 -2.06 1.37
C SER A 57 -1.26 -2.94 1.85
N ASP A 58 -2.16 -2.40 2.67
CA ASP A 58 -3.32 -3.14 3.17
C ASP A 58 -4.45 -3.13 2.14
N VAL A 59 -4.31 -3.97 1.11
CA VAL A 59 -5.35 -4.18 0.09
C VAL A 59 -6.62 -4.78 0.71
N SER A 60 -6.47 -5.59 1.77
CA SER A 60 -7.60 -6.29 2.42
C SER A 60 -8.57 -5.34 3.11
N TYR A 61 -8.08 -4.19 3.58
CA TYR A 61 -8.93 -3.12 4.10
C TYR A 61 -9.91 -2.58 3.05
N TYR A 62 -9.52 -2.54 1.77
CA TYR A 62 -10.35 -2.01 0.68
C TYR A 62 -11.09 -3.07 -0.13
N LEU A 63 -10.63 -4.32 -0.11
CA LEU A 63 -11.20 -5.43 -0.86
C LEU A 63 -11.79 -6.46 0.10
N ALA A 64 -13.11 -6.39 0.28
CA ALA A 64 -13.83 -7.35 1.10
C ALA A 64 -13.85 -8.73 0.44
N GLU A 65 -13.51 -9.76 1.22
CA GLU A 65 -13.60 -11.16 0.83
C GLU A 65 -15.02 -11.51 0.36
N ASP A 66 -15.11 -12.31 -0.71
CA ASP A 66 -16.34 -12.80 -1.35
C ASP A 66 -17.26 -11.72 -1.93
N SER A 67 -16.80 -10.47 -2.00
CA SER A 67 -17.48 -9.41 -2.74
C SER A 67 -17.50 -9.67 -4.25
N GLU A 68 -18.39 -9.00 -4.99
CA GLU A 68 -18.39 -9.07 -6.46
C GLU A 68 -17.03 -8.64 -7.04
N LEU A 69 -16.42 -7.61 -6.48
CA LEU A 69 -15.10 -7.16 -6.89
C LEU A 69 -14.03 -8.22 -6.61
N ASP A 70 -14.06 -8.86 -5.44
CA ASP A 70 -13.13 -9.94 -5.08
C ASP A 70 -13.26 -11.13 -6.05
N ASN A 71 -14.48 -11.51 -6.44
CA ASN A 71 -14.69 -12.55 -7.45
C ASN A 71 -14.05 -12.20 -8.81
N ILE A 72 -14.14 -10.94 -9.24
CA ILE A 72 -13.50 -10.46 -10.48
C ILE A 72 -11.97 -10.45 -10.34
N VAL A 73 -11.46 -9.99 -9.20
CA VAL A 73 -10.03 -9.93 -8.88
C VAL A 73 -9.43 -11.34 -8.82
N LYS A 74 -10.10 -12.30 -8.17
CA LYS A 74 -9.77 -13.73 -8.14
C LYS A 74 -9.70 -14.34 -9.55
N GLN A 75 -10.64 -13.99 -10.43
CA GLN A 75 -10.61 -14.44 -11.83
C GLN A 75 -9.42 -13.88 -12.61
N ARG A 76 -8.99 -12.63 -12.33
CA ARG A 76 -7.79 -12.04 -12.95
C ARG A 76 -6.49 -12.63 -12.39
N ALA A 77 -6.48 -13.00 -11.12
CA ALA A 77 -5.40 -13.61 -10.34
C ALA A 77 -4.10 -12.80 -10.19
N THR A 78 -3.68 -12.05 -11.22
CA THR A 78 -2.45 -11.25 -11.20
C THR A 78 -2.51 -10.08 -12.16
N SER A 79 -1.63 -9.10 -11.96
CA SER A 79 -1.39 -8.03 -12.93
C SER A 79 -0.46 -8.54 -14.04
N VAL A 80 -0.76 -8.22 -15.29
CA VAL A 80 0.08 -8.60 -16.44
C VAL A 80 0.85 -7.37 -16.92
N TYR A 81 2.17 -7.45 -16.86
CA TYR A 81 3.07 -6.39 -17.30
C TYR A 81 3.54 -6.68 -18.73
N LEU A 82 3.09 -5.85 -19.68
CA LEU A 82 3.52 -5.88 -21.08
C LEU A 82 4.59 -4.80 -21.31
N ALA A 83 5.24 -4.83 -22.47
CA ALA A 83 6.28 -3.86 -22.80
C ALA A 83 5.79 -2.40 -22.75
N ASN A 84 4.52 -2.15 -23.10
CA ASN A 84 3.97 -0.80 -23.25
C ASN A 84 2.79 -0.49 -22.31
N GLU A 85 2.26 -1.49 -21.61
CA GLU A 85 1.10 -1.30 -20.75
C GLU A 85 1.05 -2.32 -19.62
N VAL A 86 0.22 -2.03 -18.61
CA VAL A 86 -0.05 -2.94 -17.51
C VAL A 86 -1.56 -3.22 -17.46
N ILE A 87 -1.91 -4.50 -17.49
CA ILE A 87 -3.27 -4.97 -17.24
C ILE A 87 -3.36 -5.27 -15.75
N HIS A 88 -3.89 -4.33 -14.98
CA HIS A 88 -3.95 -4.47 -13.52
C HIS A 88 -4.97 -5.52 -13.07
N MET A 89 -4.58 -6.28 -12.06
CA MET A 89 -5.48 -7.16 -11.31
C MET A 89 -6.62 -6.34 -10.68
N LEU A 90 -6.27 -5.31 -9.92
CA LEU A 90 -7.22 -4.40 -9.27
C LEU A 90 -7.69 -3.31 -10.25
N PRO A 91 -8.89 -2.73 -10.04
CA PRO A 91 -9.26 -1.48 -10.71
C PRO A 91 -8.21 -0.40 -10.48
N LYS A 92 -7.92 0.42 -11.51
CA LYS A 92 -6.87 1.45 -11.44
C LYS A 92 -7.05 2.42 -10.25
N SER A 93 -8.29 2.82 -9.95
CA SER A 93 -8.59 3.69 -8.81
C SER A 93 -8.20 3.05 -7.48
N LEU A 94 -8.46 1.75 -7.33
CA LEU A 94 -8.11 0.99 -6.14
C LEU A 94 -6.60 0.78 -6.03
N CYS A 95 -5.93 0.47 -7.15
CA CYS A 95 -4.47 0.39 -7.22
C CYS A 95 -3.80 1.69 -6.73
N MET A 96 -4.28 2.85 -7.17
CA MET A 96 -3.76 4.15 -6.72
C MET A 96 -4.05 4.44 -5.23
N ARG A 97 -5.14 3.88 -4.71
CA ARG A 97 -5.50 4.01 -3.28
C ARG A 97 -4.59 3.15 -2.41
N CYS A 98 -4.30 1.93 -2.84
CA CYS A 98 -3.40 0.99 -2.16
C CYS A 98 -1.93 1.41 -2.27
N SER A 99 -1.53 1.96 -3.42
CA SER A 99 -0.14 2.34 -3.66
C SER A 99 0.41 3.29 -2.59
N LEU A 100 1.60 2.97 -2.07
CA LEU A 100 2.31 3.68 -1.00
C LEU A 100 3.00 4.95 -1.51
N LEU A 101 2.24 5.78 -2.23
CA LEU A 101 2.72 7.05 -2.78
C LEU A 101 3.20 8.00 -1.68
N PRO A 102 4.31 8.73 -1.92
CA PRO A 102 4.90 9.61 -0.91
C PRO A 102 3.98 10.78 -0.55
N GLY A 103 3.97 11.15 0.72
CA GLY A 103 3.23 12.30 1.23
C GLY A 103 1.73 12.06 1.46
N LEU A 104 1.26 10.84 1.29
CA LEU A 104 -0.12 10.43 1.58
C LEU A 104 -0.13 9.41 2.73
N ASP A 105 -1.10 9.52 3.65
CA ASP A 105 -1.28 8.49 4.67
C ASP A 105 -1.88 7.23 4.02
N LYS A 106 -1.38 6.06 4.43
CA LYS A 106 -1.73 4.77 3.85
C LYS A 106 -1.87 3.71 4.92
N PHE A 107 -2.88 2.84 4.77
CA PHE A 107 -3.01 1.64 5.58
C PHE A 107 -1.99 0.60 5.12
N THR A 108 -1.31 0.00 6.09
CA THR A 108 -0.30 -1.03 5.85
C THR A 108 -0.45 -2.17 6.84
N PHE A 109 -0.13 -3.37 6.38
CA PHE A 109 0.19 -4.49 7.25
C PHE A 109 1.71 -4.51 7.46
N SER A 110 2.15 -4.32 8.70
CA SER A 110 3.56 -4.13 9.03
C SER A 110 4.15 -5.28 9.84
N ILE A 111 5.41 -5.60 9.58
CA ILE A 111 6.24 -6.53 10.35
C ILE A 111 7.49 -5.76 10.82
N PHE A 112 7.90 -5.99 12.08
CA PHE A 112 9.06 -5.40 12.72
C PHE A 112 9.96 -6.48 13.34
#